data_AF-A0A7U3UXY2-F1
#
_entry.id   AF-A0A7U3UXY2-F1
#
_cell.length_a   1.000
_cell.length_b   1.000
_cell.length_c   1.000
_cell.angle_alpha   90.00
_cell.angle_beta   90.00
_cell.angle_gamma   90.00
#
_symmetry.space_group_name_H-M   'P 1'
#
loop_
_entity.id
_entity.type
_entity.pdbx_description
1 polymer ?
#
loop_
_entity_poly.entity_id
_entity_poly.type
_entity_poly.pdbx_seq_one_letter_code
_entity_poly.pdbx_strand_id
1 'polypeptide(L)'
;MQRRLRPCLDCQELTRNASRCDAHQAAWQHRYDVQRGSASQRGYDSSYRRTAAAGVTAHRAEYGDWCPGWGVLPHHATDLTADHVTPKARGGGNEPDNLQVLCRACNSRKHAQ
;
A
#
# COMPACT_ATOMS: atom_id res chain seq x y z
N MET A 1 27.55 -0.74 9.60
CA MET A 1 27.78 0.31 8.57
C MET A 1 27.26 1.64 9.11
N GLN A 2 28.15 2.58 9.46
CA GLN A 2 27.70 3.93 9.86
C GLN A 2 27.16 4.65 8.62
N ARG A 3 25.88 5.05 8.67
CA ARG A 3 25.30 5.90 7.62
C ARG A 3 26.06 7.22 7.59
N ARG A 4 26.60 7.58 6.43
CA ARG A 4 27.20 8.90 6.19
C ARG A 4 26.14 9.97 6.46
N LEU A 5 26.54 11.05 7.13
CA LEU A 5 25.68 12.22 7.32
C LEU A 5 25.41 12.87 5.96
N ARG A 6 24.18 13.34 5.76
CA ARG A 6 23.73 14.05 4.57
C ARG A 6 23.12 15.39 4.99
N PRO A 7 23.30 16.47 4.23
CA PRO A 7 22.65 17.73 4.54
C PRO A 7 21.13 17.62 4.33
N CYS A 8 20.36 18.19 5.24
CA CYS A 8 18.92 18.36 5.10
C CYS A 8 18.61 19.21 3.85
N LEU A 9 17.63 18.81 3.04
CA LEU A 9 17.24 19.56 1.84
C LEU A 9 16.66 20.96 2.12
N ASP A 10 16.15 21.20 3.33
CA ASP A 10 15.46 22.45 3.70
C ASP A 10 16.35 23.41 4.52
N CYS A 11 17.17 22.90 5.45
CA CYS A 11 18.01 23.73 6.33
C CYS A 11 19.50 23.38 6.33
N GLN A 12 19.93 22.45 5.48
CA GLN A 12 21.33 22.01 5.31
C GLN A 12 22.01 21.37 6.54
N GLU A 13 21.34 21.30 7.69
CA GLU A 13 21.81 20.60 8.89
C GLU A 13 22.18 19.13 8.58
N LEU A 14 23.29 18.64 9.14
CA LEU A 14 23.77 17.29 8.88
C LEU A 14 22.92 16.26 9.65
N THR A 15 22.27 15.36 8.91
CA THR A 15 21.39 14.34 9.46
C THR A 15 21.79 12.93 9.01
N ARG A 16 21.37 11.91 9.79
CA ARG A 16 21.48 10.49 9.44
C ARG A 16 20.36 9.99 8.51
N ASN A 17 19.36 10.83 8.27
CA ASN A 17 18.23 10.54 7.41
C ASN A 17 18.61 10.63 5.93
N ALA A 18 17.74 10.12 5.06
CA ALA A 18 18.02 10.06 3.63
C ALA A 18 18.03 11.44 2.95
N SER A 19 17.19 12.38 3.42
CA SER A 19 16.96 13.66 2.75
C SER A 19 16.66 14.84 3.68
N ARG A 20 16.08 14.64 4.88
CA ARG A 20 15.68 15.73 5.77
C ARG A 20 15.99 15.44 7.23
N CYS A 21 16.32 16.47 8.01
CA CYS A 21 16.40 16.33 9.47
C CYS A 21 15.03 15.96 10.06
N ASP A 22 14.97 15.48 11.30
CA ASP A 22 13.73 14.96 11.89
C ASP A 22 12.60 15.99 11.88
N ALA A 23 12.91 17.27 12.16
CA ALA A 23 11.94 18.35 12.13
C ALA A 23 11.34 18.59 10.73
N HIS A 24 12.20 18.70 9.70
CA HIS A 24 11.73 18.90 8.32
C HIS A 24 11.10 17.65 7.72
N GLN A 25 11.53 16.46 8.12
CA GLN A 25 10.88 15.20 7.74
C GLN A 25 9.47 15.13 8.31
N ALA A 26 9.28 15.47 9.59
CA ALA A 26 7.97 15.51 10.22
C ALA A 26 7.06 16.58 9.58
N ALA A 27 7.58 17.78 9.32
CA ALA A 27 6.82 18.84 8.65
C ALA A 27 6.41 18.45 7.23
N TRP A 28 7.32 17.82 6.47
CA TRP A 28 7.02 17.30 5.14
C TRP A 28 5.95 16.20 5.18
N GLN A 29 6.09 15.25 6.11
CA GLN A 29 5.14 14.16 6.29
C GLN A 29 3.75 14.69 6.64
N HIS A 30 3.66 15.66 7.56
CA HIS A 30 2.40 16.30 7.93
C HIS A 30 1.73 16.98 6.72
N ARG A 31 2.47 17.78 5.94
CA ARG A 31 1.94 18.43 4.72
C ARG A 31 1.46 17.39 3.70
N TYR A 32 2.23 16.33 3.51
CA TYR A 32 1.89 15.24 2.61
C TYR A 32 0.62 14.51 3.08
N ASP A 33 0.50 14.20 4.36
CA ASP A 33 -0.65 13.51 4.93
C ASP A 33 -1.93 14.37 4.90
N VAL A 34 -1.81 15.68 5.13
CA VAL A 34 -2.93 16.63 4.96
C VAL A 34 -3.39 16.68 3.50
N GLN A 35 -2.47 16.76 2.53
CA GLN A 35 -2.82 16.75 1.11
C GLN A 35 -3.43 15.42 0.66
N ARG A 36 -2.90 14.30 1.16
CA ARG A 36 -3.36 12.95 0.81
C ARG A 36 -4.69 12.60 1.49
N GLY A 37 -4.98 13.17 2.65
CA GLY A 37 -6.14 12.82 3.48
C GLY A 37 -5.96 11.47 4.21
N SER A 38 -6.75 11.28 5.27
CA SER A 38 -6.68 10.07 6.10
C SER A 38 -7.05 8.80 5.32
N ALA A 39 -6.59 7.64 5.80
CA ALA A 39 -6.95 6.35 5.22
C ALA A 39 -8.48 6.16 5.14
N SER A 40 -9.20 6.60 6.17
CA SER A 40 -10.67 6.59 6.24
C SER A 40 -11.30 7.54 5.21
N GLN A 41 -10.76 8.75 5.03
CA GLN A 41 -11.24 9.70 4.00
C GLN A 41 -10.98 9.19 2.57
N ARG A 42 -9.93 8.40 2.38
CA ARG A 42 -9.68 7.67 1.12
C ARG A 42 -10.49 6.37 1.01
N GLY A 43 -11.29 6.09 2.03
CA GLY A 43 -12.24 4.98 2.16
C GLY A 43 -11.62 3.60 2.29
N TYR A 44 -10.44 3.52 2.90
CA TYR A 44 -9.99 2.32 3.62
C TYR A 44 -10.67 2.29 4.99
N ASP A 45 -12.00 2.28 4.98
CA ASP A 45 -12.84 2.32 6.15
C ASP A 45 -12.94 0.93 6.82
N SER A 46 -13.76 0.83 7.87
CA SER A 46 -14.02 -0.45 8.53
C SER A 46 -14.68 -1.48 7.61
N SER A 47 -15.44 -1.03 6.59
CA SER A 47 -16.05 -1.92 5.60
C SER A 47 -14.97 -2.61 4.75
N TYR A 48 -14.03 -1.85 4.18
CA TYR A 48 -12.91 -2.39 3.42
C TYR A 48 -12.11 -3.42 4.22
N ARG A 49 -11.74 -3.11 5.47
CA ARG A 49 -10.93 -4.03 6.29
C ARG A 49 -11.61 -5.38 6.48
N ARG A 50 -12.93 -5.39 6.67
CA ARG A 50 -13.72 -6.62 6.82
C ARG A 50 -13.79 -7.38 5.50
N THR A 51 -14.19 -6.73 4.41
CA THR A 51 -14.34 -7.39 3.12
C THR A 51 -13.02 -7.92 2.58
N ALA A 52 -11.93 -7.15 2.72
CA ALA A 52 -10.58 -7.54 2.32
C ALA A 52 -10.09 -8.77 3.10
N ALA A 53 -10.25 -8.78 4.43
CA ALA A 53 -9.85 -9.92 5.24
C ALA A 53 -10.67 -11.17 4.91
N ALA A 54 -11.99 -11.01 4.72
CA ALA A 54 -12.87 -12.09 4.30
C ALA A 54 -12.47 -12.65 2.93
N GLY A 55 -12.21 -11.80 1.94
CA GLY A 55 -11.78 -12.20 0.60
C GLY A 55 -10.47 -12.99 0.59
N VAL A 56 -9.45 -12.51 1.33
CA VAL A 56 -8.17 -13.24 1.46
C VAL A 56 -8.36 -14.58 2.18
N THR A 57 -9.23 -14.64 3.19
CA THR A 57 -9.52 -15.87 3.93
C THR A 57 -10.24 -16.89 3.05
N ALA A 58 -11.27 -16.46 2.31
CA ALA A 58 -12.00 -17.30 1.37
C ALA A 58 -11.08 -17.83 0.26
N HIS A 59 -10.25 -16.96 -0.32
CA HIS A 59 -9.26 -17.34 -1.33
C HIS A 59 -8.29 -18.41 -0.81
N ARG A 60 -7.76 -18.23 0.40
CA ARG A 60 -6.87 -19.23 1.02
C ARG A 60 -7.57 -20.56 1.29
N ALA A 61 -8.85 -20.53 1.66
CA ALA A 61 -9.62 -21.74 1.91
C ALA A 61 -9.84 -22.54 0.61
N GLU A 62 -10.01 -21.87 -0.52
CA GLU A 62 -10.30 -22.49 -1.82
C GLU A 62 -9.03 -22.86 -2.60
N TYR A 63 -8.04 -21.96 -2.64
CA TYR A 63 -6.85 -22.08 -3.50
C TYR A 63 -5.53 -22.19 -2.72
N GLY A 64 -5.56 -22.11 -1.39
CA GLY A 64 -4.35 -22.04 -0.57
C GLY A 64 -3.57 -20.73 -0.77
N ASP A 65 -2.27 -20.77 -0.53
CA ASP A 65 -1.35 -19.64 -0.72
C ASP A 65 -0.94 -19.50 -2.20
N TRP A 66 -1.93 -19.43 -3.09
CA TRP A 66 -1.74 -19.31 -4.54
C TRP A 66 -2.16 -17.93 -5.03
N CYS A 67 -1.30 -17.22 -5.74
CA CYS A 67 -1.60 -15.93 -6.36
C CYS A 67 -2.04 -16.13 -7.81
N PRO A 68 -3.15 -15.52 -8.27
CA PRO A 68 -3.55 -15.51 -9.69
C PRO A 68 -2.50 -14.85 -10.62
N GLY A 69 -1.68 -13.95 -10.09
CA GLY A 69 -0.65 -13.23 -10.84
C GLY A 69 -1.16 -11.96 -11.51
N TRP A 70 -0.28 -10.95 -11.63
CA TRP A 70 -0.54 -9.72 -12.39
C TRP A 70 0.66 -9.39 -13.27
N GLY A 71 0.48 -9.46 -14.60
CA GLY A 71 1.57 -9.35 -15.57
C GLY A 71 2.61 -10.49 -15.47
N VAL A 72 2.29 -11.57 -14.75
CA VAL A 72 3.05 -12.82 -14.61
C VAL A 72 2.06 -13.97 -14.46
N LEU A 73 2.55 -15.19 -14.67
CA LEU A 73 1.77 -16.41 -14.46
C LEU A 73 1.36 -16.61 -12.99
N PRO A 74 0.28 -17.36 -12.73
CA PRO A 74 -0.11 -17.77 -11.38
C PRO A 74 1.02 -18.52 -10.67
N HIS A 75 1.20 -18.26 -9.37
CA HIS A 75 2.32 -18.79 -8.59
C HIS A 75 2.01 -18.85 -7.09
N HIS A 76 2.73 -19.69 -6.37
CA HIS A 76 2.65 -19.75 -4.91
C HIS A 76 3.17 -18.45 -4.27
N ALA A 77 2.42 -17.90 -3.31
CA ALA A 77 2.80 -16.76 -2.51
C ALA A 77 2.02 -16.75 -1.18
N THR A 78 2.73 -16.71 -0.05
CA THR A 78 2.12 -16.68 1.29
C THR A 78 1.62 -15.30 1.68
N ASP A 79 2.14 -14.24 1.07
CA ASP A 79 1.84 -12.86 1.38
C ASP A 79 0.75 -12.29 0.46
N LEU A 80 -0.46 -12.84 0.62
CA LEU A 80 -1.66 -12.46 -0.13
C LEU A 80 -2.32 -11.20 0.46
N THR A 81 -2.82 -10.35 -0.43
CA THR A 81 -3.45 -9.07 -0.12
C THR A 81 -4.73 -8.90 -0.96
N ALA A 82 -5.69 -8.13 -0.45
CA ALA A 82 -6.81 -7.67 -1.26
C ALA A 82 -6.40 -6.46 -2.10
N ASP A 83 -6.90 -6.40 -3.32
CA ASP A 83 -6.68 -5.35 -4.29
C ASP A 83 -8.02 -4.95 -4.93
N HIS A 84 -8.21 -3.66 -5.18
CA HIS A 84 -9.40 -3.16 -5.84
C HIS A 84 -9.29 -3.40 -7.35
N VAL A 85 -10.23 -4.15 -7.93
CA VAL A 85 -10.33 -4.37 -9.40
C VAL A 85 -10.43 -3.02 -10.10
N THR A 86 -11.47 -2.25 -9.76
CA THR A 86 -11.61 -0.84 -10.11
C THR A 86 -11.04 0.00 -8.97
N PRO A 87 -9.97 0.79 -9.20
CA PRO A 87 -9.39 1.62 -8.16
C PRO A 87 -10.38 2.62 -7.59
N LYS A 88 -10.27 2.91 -6.29
CA LYS A 88 -11.11 3.91 -5.61
C LYS A 88 -11.08 5.28 -6.27
N ALA A 89 -9.91 5.68 -6.78
CA ALA A 89 -9.73 6.93 -7.53
C ALA A 89 -10.56 7.00 -8.82
N ARG A 90 -11.01 5.85 -9.34
CA ARG A 90 -11.87 5.72 -10.52
C ARG A 90 -13.33 5.38 -10.15
N GLY A 91 -13.71 5.58 -8.90
CA GLY A 91 -15.07 5.31 -8.40
C GLY A 91 -15.34 3.88 -7.93
N GLY A 92 -14.31 3.03 -7.81
CA GLY A 92 -14.47 1.68 -7.27
C GLY A 92 -14.80 1.67 -5.77
N GLY A 93 -15.78 0.86 -5.38
CA GLY A 93 -16.20 0.67 -3.99
C GLY A 93 -15.48 -0.49 -3.28
N ASN A 94 -15.96 -0.83 -2.10
CA ASN A 94 -15.40 -1.86 -1.22
C ASN A 94 -16.22 -3.17 -1.22
N GLU A 95 -17.09 -3.32 -2.22
CA GLU A 95 -17.92 -4.50 -2.40
C GLU A 95 -17.03 -5.73 -2.70
N PRO A 96 -17.43 -6.94 -2.26
CA PRO A 96 -16.67 -8.16 -2.51
C PRO A 96 -16.30 -8.33 -3.99
N ASP A 97 -17.23 -8.03 -4.89
CA ASP A 97 -17.07 -8.21 -6.35
C ASP A 97 -16.03 -7.25 -6.95
N ASN A 98 -15.72 -6.13 -6.28
CA ASN A 98 -14.67 -5.20 -6.69
C ASN A 98 -13.32 -5.50 -6.01
N LEU A 99 -13.22 -6.56 -5.22
CA LEU A 99 -11.98 -6.97 -4.56
C LEU A 99 -11.47 -8.28 -5.17
N GLN A 100 -10.20 -8.27 -5.56
CA GLN A 100 -9.47 -9.45 -5.99
C GLN A 100 -8.33 -9.75 -5.00
N VAL A 101 -7.84 -10.99 -4.99
CA VAL A 101 -6.69 -11.38 -4.17
C VAL A 101 -5.44 -11.47 -5.04
N LEU A 102 -4.40 -10.74 -4.64
CA LEU A 102 -3.08 -10.75 -5.26
C LEU A 102 -1.99 -10.78 -4.18
N CYS A 103 -0.85 -11.40 -4.47
CA CYS A 103 0.32 -11.26 -3.59
C CYS A 103 0.80 -9.80 -3.55
N ARG A 104 1.48 -9.40 -2.49
CA ARG A 104 1.99 -8.02 -2.32
C ARG A 104 2.81 -7.54 -3.52
N ALA A 105 3.61 -8.43 -4.12
CA ALA A 105 4.41 -8.10 -5.30
C ALA A 105 3.55 -7.81 -6.55
N CYS A 106 2.54 -8.64 -6.81
CA CYS A 106 1.62 -8.43 -7.94
C CYS A 106 0.76 -7.19 -7.74
N ASN A 107 0.25 -7.00 -6.51
CA ASN A 107 -0.52 -5.82 -6.15
C ASN A 107 0.31 -4.53 -6.34
N SER A 108 1.55 -4.51 -5.84
CA SER A 108 2.46 -3.39 -6.06
C SER A 108 2.74 -3.12 -7.54
N ARG A 109 2.87 -4.17 -8.37
CA ARG A 109 3.09 -4.02 -9.82
C ARG A 109 1.86 -3.45 -10.52
N LYS A 110 0.64 -3.80 -10.08
CA LYS A 110 -0.59 -3.23 -10.60
C LYS A 110 -0.67 -1.73 -10.32
N HIS A 111 -0.32 -1.30 -9.11
CA HIS A 111 -0.34 0.11 -8.72
C HIS A 111 0.76 0.98 -9.37
N ALA A 112 1.77 0.37 -9.98
CA ALA A 112 2.82 1.07 -10.70
C ALA A 112 2.50 1.34 -12.18
N GLN A 113 1.36 0.84 -12.68
CA GLN A 113 0.84 1.04 -14.04
C GLN A 113 -0.24 2.11 -14.05
#